data_AF-A0A0B8PJ55-F1
#
_entry.id   AF-A0A0B8PJ55-F1
#
_cell.length_a   1.000
_cell.length_b   1.000
_cell.length_c   1.000
_cell.angle_alpha   90.00
_cell.angle_beta   90.00
_cell.angle_gamma   90.00
#
_symmetry.space_group_name_H-M   'P 1'
#
loop_
_entity.id
_entity.type
_entity.pdbx_description
1 polymer ?
#
loop_
_entity_poly.entity_id
_entity_poly.type
_entity_poly.pdbx_seq_one_letter_code
_entity_poly.pdbx_strand_id
1 'polypeptide(L)'
;MSVIAKNSAVTLHFAIKLEDGSVADSTQQMGKPAKLVIGDGSLSENFEGHLIGMEKGQSRSIPLAAADAFGMPNPDNIHHMDRSKFVGDAEVEVGTIMAFSGQMAWRFQALLLRLLATL
;
A
#
# COMPACT_ATOMS: atom_id res chain seq x y z
N MET A 1 9.46 22.16 22.15
CA MET A 1 8.86 20.84 21.86
C MET A 1 8.29 20.91 20.46
N SER A 2 8.75 20.08 19.52
CA SER A 2 8.23 20.10 18.14
C SER A 2 6.99 19.21 18.06
N VAL A 3 5.84 19.84 17.82
CA VAL A 3 4.54 19.19 17.66
C VAL A 3 4.22 19.12 16.17
N ILE A 4 3.64 18.00 15.71
CA ILE A 4 3.19 17.85 14.33
C ILE A 4 1.95 18.74 14.10
N ALA A 5 2.02 19.59 13.09
CA ALA A 5 0.92 20.46 12.63
C ALA A 5 0.77 20.37 11.10
N LYS A 6 -0.24 21.04 10.56
CA LYS A 6 -0.44 21.14 9.10
C LYS A 6 0.81 21.69 8.41
N ASN A 7 1.15 21.13 7.24
CA ASN A 7 2.38 21.42 6.46
C ASN A 7 3.69 21.01 7.14
N SER A 8 3.66 20.24 8.24
CA SER A 8 4.88 19.73 8.85
C SER A 8 5.50 18.62 8.01
N ALA A 9 6.81 18.71 7.78
CA ALA A 9 7.58 17.59 7.25
C ALA A 9 7.97 16.66 8.40
N VAL A 10 7.54 15.40 8.31
CA VAL A 10 7.73 14.40 9.36
C VAL A 10 8.53 13.23 8.80
N THR A 11 9.49 12.75 9.58
CA THR A 11 10.19 11.48 9.33
C THR A 11 9.79 10.50 10.42
N LEU A 12 9.16 9.39 10.05
CA LEU A 12 8.65 8.43 11.02
C LEU A 12 8.80 6.99 10.56
N HIS A 13 8.84 6.09 11.54
CA HIS A 13 8.66 4.68 11.33
C HIS A 13 7.20 4.31 11.62
N PHE A 14 6.56 3.64 10.68
CA PHE A 14 5.24 3.03 10.85
C PHE A 14 5.27 1.56 10.43
N ALA A 15 4.27 0.83 10.93
CA ALA A 15 3.89 -0.49 10.47
C ALA A 15 2.36 -0.57 10.40
N ILE A 16 1.84 -1.11 9.30
CA ILE A 16 0.42 -1.42 9.13
C ILE A 16 0.27 -2.93 9.29
N LYS A 17 -0.63 -3.33 10.18
CA LYS A 17 -0.95 -4.74 10.45
C LYS A 17 -2.40 -5.00 10.08
N LEU A 18 -2.65 -6.18 9.53
CA LEU A 18 -4.00 -6.66 9.29
C LEU A 18 -4.60 -7.22 10.60
N GLU A 19 -5.91 -7.45 10.62
CA GLU A 19 -6.63 -7.98 11.78
C GLU A 19 -6.12 -9.36 12.22
N ASP A 20 -5.58 -10.14 11.30
CA ASP A 20 -4.95 -11.44 11.57
C ASP A 20 -3.54 -11.33 12.19
N GLY A 21 -3.02 -10.11 12.36
CA GLY A 21 -1.70 -9.83 12.93
C GLY A 21 -0.55 -9.85 11.91
N SER A 22 -0.81 -10.20 10.65
CA SER A 22 0.18 -10.10 9.58
C SER A 22 0.55 -8.64 9.29
N VAL A 23 1.80 -8.40 8.88
CA VAL A 23 2.31 -7.07 8.57
C VAL A 23 2.08 -6.81 7.08
N ALA A 24 1.22 -5.83 6.77
CA ALA A 24 0.95 -5.41 5.40
C ALA A 24 2.05 -4.47 4.86
N ASP A 25 2.53 -3.55 5.70
CA ASP A 25 3.61 -2.62 5.38
C ASP A 25 4.43 -2.30 6.64
N SER A 26 5.74 -2.14 6.53
CA SER A 26 6.61 -1.77 7.64
C SER A 26 7.91 -1.12 7.18
N THR A 27 8.00 0.18 7.41
CA THR A 27 9.23 0.96 7.22
C THR A 27 10.39 0.47 8.09
N GLN A 28 10.11 -0.15 9.24
CA GLN A 28 11.15 -0.72 10.11
C GLN A 28 11.76 -1.97 9.48
N GLN A 29 10.94 -2.86 8.89
CA GLN A 29 11.43 -4.02 8.17
C GLN A 29 12.22 -3.64 6.91
N MET A 30 11.85 -2.52 6.27
CA MET A 30 12.58 -1.95 5.14
C MET A 30 13.87 -1.22 5.53
N GLY A 31 14.12 -1.02 6.83
CA GLY A 31 15.34 -0.36 7.35
C GLY A 31 15.44 1.14 7.09
N LYS A 32 14.39 1.79 6.57
CA LYS A 32 14.39 3.23 6.26
C LYS A 32 13.08 3.89 6.71
N PRO A 33 13.12 5.02 7.43
CA PRO A 33 11.90 5.73 7.82
C PRO A 33 11.24 6.37 6.60
N ALA A 34 9.92 6.52 6.66
CA ALA A 34 9.16 7.27 5.67
C ALA A 34 9.27 8.77 5.94
N LYS A 35 9.32 9.55 4.87
CA LYS A 35 9.19 11.01 4.91
C LYS A 35 7.86 11.39 4.29
N LEU A 36 7.10 12.23 4.99
CA LEU A 36 5.80 12.70 4.55
C LEU A 36 5.62 14.17 4.92
N VAL A 37 4.76 14.88 4.19
CA VAL A 37 4.37 16.26 4.50
C VAL A 37 2.89 16.28 4.83
N ILE A 38 2.53 16.69 6.04
CA ILE A 38 1.12 16.74 6.46
C ILE A 38 0.34 17.71 5.57
N GLY A 39 -0.67 17.22 4.86
CA GLY A 39 -1.54 17.98 3.98
C GLY A 39 -1.11 17.98 2.51
N ASP A 40 -0.15 17.14 2.10
CA ASP A 40 0.27 17.00 0.70
C ASP A 40 -0.62 16.03 -0.12
N GLY A 41 -1.58 15.37 0.54
CA GLY A 41 -2.50 14.41 -0.07
C GLY A 41 -1.88 13.03 -0.31
N SER A 42 -0.68 12.76 0.19
CA SER A 42 -0.06 11.43 0.14
C SER A 42 -0.72 10.42 1.09
N LEU A 43 -1.36 10.91 2.16
CA LEU A 43 -2.11 10.13 3.13
C LEU A 43 -3.56 10.62 3.21
N SER A 44 -4.44 9.76 3.72
CA SER A 44 -5.83 10.15 4.01
C SER A 44 -5.89 11.19 5.13
N GLU A 45 -6.91 12.05 5.10
CA GLU A 45 -7.14 13.06 6.14
C GLU A 45 -7.27 12.43 7.53
N ASN A 46 -7.87 11.23 7.61
CA ASN A 46 -8.03 10.51 8.87
C ASN A 46 -6.67 10.06 9.43
N PHE A 47 -5.79 9.51 8.58
CA PHE A 47 -4.43 9.15 8.99
C PHE A 47 -3.68 10.40 9.47
N GLU A 48 -3.68 11.48 8.69
CA GLU A 48 -3.00 12.72 9.08
C GLU A 48 -3.55 13.30 10.40
N GLY A 49 -4.87 13.25 10.59
CA GLY A 49 -5.54 13.71 11.81
C GLY A 49 -5.02 13.01 13.06
N HIS A 50 -4.64 11.73 12.96
CA HIS A 50 -4.05 10.99 14.08
C HIS A 50 -2.60 11.37 14.37
N LEU A 51 -1.87 11.93 13.40
CA LEU A 51 -0.49 12.42 13.58
C LEU A 51 -0.45 13.84 14.14
N ILE A 52 -1.44 14.67 13.80
CA ILE A 52 -1.51 16.06 14.31
C ILE A 52 -1.55 16.06 15.84
N GLY A 53 -0.75 16.94 16.43
CA GLY A 53 -0.62 17.05 17.88
C GLY A 53 0.34 16.06 18.53
N MET A 54 0.87 15.08 17.79
CA MET A 54 1.93 14.20 18.30
C MET A 54 3.26 14.93 18.42
N GLU A 55 4.06 14.52 19.39
CA GLU A 55 5.40 15.04 19.63
C GLU A 55 6.48 14.08 19.14
N LYS A 56 7.68 14.61 18.87
CA LYS A 56 8.84 13.79 18.50
C LYS A 56 9.10 12.71 19.55
N GLY A 57 9.22 11.46 19.10
CA GLY A 57 9.52 10.30 19.94
C GLY A 57 8.28 9.60 20.50
N GLN A 58 7.08 10.17 20.32
CA GLN A 58 5.84 9.48 20.66
C GLN A 58 5.52 8.38 19.64
N SER A 59 4.93 7.29 20.14
CA SER A 59 4.34 6.23 19.33
C SER A 59 2.85 6.12 19.65
N ARG A 60 2.07 5.74 18.65
CA ARG A 60 0.62 5.54 18.78
C ARG A 60 0.20 4.41 17.87
N SER A 61 -0.71 3.57 18.38
CA SER A 61 -1.43 2.58 17.58
C SER A 61 -2.87 3.05 17.42
N ILE A 62 -3.33 3.10 16.18
CA ILE A 62 -4.69 3.53 15.82
C ILE A 62 -5.33 2.44 14.97
N PRO A 63 -6.62 2.14 15.18
CA PRO A 63 -7.38 1.41 14.18
C PRO A 63 -7.59 2.32 12.97
N LEU A 64 -7.39 1.80 11.76
CA LEU A 64 -7.58 2.54 10.52
C LEU A 64 -8.47 1.72 9.59
N ALA A 65 -9.52 2.33 9.05
CA ALA A 65 -10.39 1.67 8.08
C ALA A 65 -9.62 1.42 6.77
N ALA A 66 -10.03 0.39 6.00
CA ALA A 66 -9.40 0.10 4.71
C ALA A 66 -9.39 1.33 3.77
N ALA A 67 -10.50 2.07 3.74
CA ALA A 67 -10.67 3.29 2.96
C ALA A 67 -9.64 4.38 3.28
N ASP A 68 -9.18 4.46 4.53
CA ASP A 68 -8.22 5.46 5.01
C ASP A 68 -6.76 4.99 4.93
N ALA A 69 -6.53 3.70 4.67
CA ALA A 69 -5.21 3.09 4.55
C ALA A 69 -4.82 2.88 3.07
N PHE A 70 -5.36 1.83 2.45
CA PHE A 70 -5.05 1.44 1.07
C PHE A 70 -6.21 1.68 0.10
N GLY A 71 -7.33 2.22 0.60
CA GLY A 71 -8.56 2.38 -0.16
C GLY A 71 -9.41 1.09 -0.19
N MET A 72 -10.56 1.19 -0.84
CA MET A 72 -11.38 0.02 -1.16
C MET A 72 -10.82 -0.68 -2.41
N PRO A 73 -11.00 -2.00 -2.55
CA PRO A 73 -10.68 -2.69 -3.79
C PRO A 73 -11.33 -1.99 -4.98
N ASN A 74 -10.52 -1.54 -5.94
CA ASN A 74 -11.02 -0.90 -7.14
C ASN A 74 -11.35 -1.98 -8.20
N PRO A 75 -12.62 -2.15 -8.62
CA PRO A 75 -12.99 -3.09 -9.67
C PRO A 75 -12.27 -2.82 -11.00
N ASP A 76 -11.93 -1.56 -11.29
CA ASP A 76 -11.23 -1.18 -12.52
C ASP A 76 -9.78 -1.69 -12.56
N ASN A 77 -9.20 -2.01 -11.40
CA ASN A 77 -7.88 -2.63 -11.31
C ASN A 77 -7.92 -4.15 -11.54
N ILE A 78 -9.10 -4.74 -11.76
CA ILE A 78 -9.28 -6.17 -12.07
C ILE A 78 -9.28 -6.34 -13.58
N HIS A 79 -8.18 -6.88 -14.11
CA HIS A 79 -8.02 -7.09 -15.55
C HIS A 79 -8.15 -8.56 -15.92
N HIS A 80 -8.91 -8.83 -16.97
CA HIS A 80 -8.99 -10.15 -17.59
C HIS A 80 -7.98 -10.22 -18.73
N MET A 81 -7.10 -11.21 -18.69
CA MET A 81 -6.06 -11.40 -19.70
C MET A 81 -6.08 -12.84 -20.20
N ASP A 82 -5.82 -13.01 -21.49
CA ASP A 82 -5.66 -14.31 -22.11
C ASP A 82 -4.38 -14.98 -21.58
N ARG A 83 -4.45 -16.28 -21.27
CA ARG A 83 -3.32 -17.07 -20.78
C ARG A 83 -2.14 -17.03 -21.77
N SER A 84 -2.40 -16.93 -23.06
CA SER A 84 -1.37 -16.83 -24.12
C SER A 84 -0.48 -15.59 -24.00
N LYS A 85 -0.90 -14.54 -23.29
CA LYS A 85 -0.10 -13.33 -23.06
C LYS A 85 0.99 -13.52 -22.01
N PHE A 86 0.93 -14.58 -21.23
CA PHE A 86 1.96 -14.93 -20.24
C PHE A 86 3.03 -15.77 -20.94
N VAL A 87 4.24 -15.22 -21.06
CA VAL A 87 5.35 -15.84 -21.81
C VAL A 87 6.19 -16.70 -20.87
N GLY A 88 6.49 -17.93 -21.31
CA GLY A 88 7.37 -18.88 -20.60
C GLY A 88 6.63 -19.90 -19.75
N ASP A 89 7.39 -20.83 -19.16
CA ASP A 89 6.91 -21.86 -18.21
C ASP A 89 6.64 -21.27 -16.81
N ALA A 90 6.40 -19.96 -16.72
CA ALA A 90 6.02 -19.34 -15.46
C ALA A 90 4.74 -20.05 -15.00
N GLU A 91 4.84 -20.74 -13.87
CA GLU A 91 3.69 -21.30 -13.16
C GLU A 91 2.82 -20.12 -12.72
N VAL A 92 1.90 -19.74 -13.61
CA VAL A 92 0.88 -18.74 -13.36
C VAL A 92 -0.14 -19.42 -12.46
N GLU A 93 0.16 -19.34 -11.16
CA GLU A 93 -0.65 -19.81 -10.06
C GLU A 93 -1.41 -18.65 -9.41
N VAL A 94 -2.59 -18.95 -8.88
CA VAL A 94 -3.37 -17.98 -8.13
C VAL A 94 -2.57 -17.56 -6.90
N GLY A 95 -2.44 -16.25 -6.69
CA GLY A 95 -1.61 -15.66 -5.64
C GLY A 95 -0.22 -15.24 -6.10
N THR A 96 0.20 -15.55 -7.33
CA THR A 96 1.50 -15.10 -7.84
C THR A 96 1.48 -13.60 -8.13
N ILE A 97 2.48 -12.87 -7.60
CA ILE A 97 2.72 -11.46 -7.93
C ILE A 97 3.59 -11.40 -9.17
N MET A 98 3.10 -10.73 -10.22
CA MET A 98 3.80 -10.57 -11.49
C MET A 98 3.97 -9.10 -11.84
N ALA A 99 5.08 -8.77 -12.50
CA ALA A 99 5.32 -7.44 -13.04
C ALA A 99 4.75 -7.35 -14.45
N PHE A 100 3.89 -6.34 -14.69
CA PHE A 100 3.29 -6.04 -15.98
C PHE A 100 3.88 -4.75 -16.53
N SER A 101 4.05 -4.68 -17.85
CA SER A 101 4.39 -3.46 -18.58
C SER A 101 3.18 -2.97 -19.36
N GLY A 102 2.67 -1.80 -19.01
CA GLY A 102 1.58 -1.13 -19.72
C GLY A 102 2.05 -0.52 -21.05
N GLN A 103 1.08 -0.06 -21.85
CA GLN A 103 1.32 0.51 -23.19
C GLN A 103 2.22 1.76 -23.19
N MET A 104 2.37 2.46 -22.06
CA MET A 104 3.23 3.65 -21.92
C MET A 104 4.55 3.39 -21.17
N ALA A 105 5.07 2.16 -21.19
CA ALA A 105 6.28 1.76 -20.44
C ALA A 105 6.18 1.88 -18.90
N TRP A 106 4.98 2.12 -18.37
CA TRP A 106 4.72 2.04 -16.94
C TRP A 106 4.77 0.58 -16.49
N ARG A 107 5.57 0.32 -15.45
CA ARG A 107 5.67 -0.99 -14.82
C ARG A 107 4.87 -0.97 -13.54
N PHE A 108 4.01 -1.96 -13.37
CA PHE A 108 3.25 -2.16 -12.14
C PHE A 108 3.25 -3.63 -11.77
N GLN A 109 3.03 -3.92 -10.49
CA GLN A 109 2.86 -5.28 -10.01
C GLN A 109 1.38 -5.57 -9.86
N ALA A 110 0.96 -6.77 -10.23
CA ALA A 110 -0.39 -7.24 -10.00
C ALA A 110 -0.38 -8.68 -9.48
N LEU A 111 -1.38 -8.99 -8.65
CA LEU A 111 -1.62 -10.30 -8.08
C LEU A 111 -2.53 -11.10 -9.00
N LEU A 112 -2.18 -12.35 -9.31
CA LEU A 112 -3.09 -13.23 -10.03
C LEU A 112 -4.21 -13.68 -9.10
N LEU A 113 -5.42 -13.14 -9.28
CA LEU A 113 -6.55 -13.45 -8.40
C LEU A 113 -7.25 -14.78 -8.74
N ARG A 114 -7.32 -15.15 -10.02
CA ARG A 114 -8.06 -16.35 -10.46
C ARG A 114 -7.63 -16.84 -11.84
N LEU A 115 -7.64 -18.16 -12.03
CA LEU A 115 -7.62 -18.81 -13.34
C LEU A 115 -9.05 -19.18 -13.75
N LEU A 116 -9.51 -18.63 -14.86
CA LEU A 116 -10.78 -18.99 -15.47
C LEU A 116 -10.49 -20.07 -16.51
N ALA A 117 -10.64 -21.35 -16.15
CA ALA A 117 -10.59 -22.43 -17.11
C ALA A 117 -11.89 -22.42 -17.92
N THR A 118 -11.79 -22.23 -19.24
CA THR A 118 -12.88 -22.61 -20.16
C THR A 118 -12.85 -24.14 -20.30
N LEU A 119 -13.97 -24.78 -19.94
CA LEU A 119 -14.26 -26.18 -20.27
C LEU A 119 -14.36 -26.37 -21.78
#